data_AF-A0A3D1B6H0-F1
#
_entry.id   AF-A0A3D1B6H0-F1
#
_cell.length_a   1.000
_cell.length_b   1.000
_cell.length_c   1.000
_cell.angle_alpha   90.00
_cell.angle_beta   90.00
_cell.angle_gamma   90.00
#
_symmetry.space_group_name_H-M   'P 1'
#
loop_
_entity.id
_entity.type
_entity.pdbx_description
1 polymer ?
#
loop_
_entity_poly.entity_id
_entity_poly.type
_entity_poly.pdbx_seq_one_letter_code
_entity_poly.pdbx_strand_id
1 'polypeptide(L)'
;MRLALFDLDNTLLAGDSDHAWGEFLCQRGLVDAEAYRARNDAFYQDYLAGALDVLEYQNFCQELLGRSEMPQLKQWHAEFMRDHIEPIVLAKGEALVRQHHEAGDRVVIITATNRF
;
A
#
# COMPACT_ATOMS: atom_id res chain seq x y z
N MET A 1 -8.70 9.90 27.04
CA MET A 1 -8.76 9.25 25.72
C MET A 1 -8.34 10.25 24.66
N ARG A 2 -7.16 10.05 24.04
CA ARG A 2 -6.69 10.86 22.90
C ARG A 2 -6.96 10.12 21.60
N LEU A 3 -6.79 10.81 20.47
CA LEU A 3 -6.77 10.22 19.14
C LEU A 3 -5.31 10.19 18.66
N ALA A 4 -4.82 9.02 18.29
CA ALA A 4 -3.49 8.81 17.72
C ALA A 4 -3.64 8.42 16.25
N LEU A 5 -3.08 9.24 15.37
CA LEU A 5 -3.13 9.07 13.93
C LEU A 5 -1.75 8.64 13.43
N PHE A 6 -1.70 7.53 12.71
CA PHE A 6 -0.47 7.01 12.12
C PHE A 6 -0.61 6.95 10.61
N ASP A 7 0.39 7.47 9.92
CA ASP A 7 0.62 7.09 8.53
C ASP A 7 1.16 5.64 8.46
N LEU A 8 1.07 4.99 7.30
CA LEU A 8 1.50 3.60 7.10
C LEU A 8 2.88 3.53 6.46
N ASP A 9 2.96 3.97 5.21
CA ASP A 9 4.12 3.81 4.33
C ASP A 9 5.25 4.73 4.76
N ASN A 10 6.48 4.22 4.83
CA ASN A 10 7.63 4.93 5.40
C ASN A 10 7.47 5.44 6.86
N THR A 11 6.39 5.03 7.55
CA THR A 11 6.08 5.42 8.94
C THR A 11 6.00 4.20 9.86
N LEU A 12 5.02 3.31 9.64
CA LEU A 12 4.89 2.02 10.34
C LEU A 12 5.59 0.89 9.56
N LEU A 13 5.76 1.05 8.25
CA LEU A 13 6.50 0.16 7.38
C LEU A 13 7.82 0.81 6.94
N ALA A 14 8.86 -0.01 6.77
CA ALA A 14 10.15 0.38 6.21
C ALA A 14 10.14 0.41 4.68
N GLY A 15 9.06 0.91 4.08
CA GLY A 15 8.87 0.97 2.63
C GLY A 15 7.48 1.47 2.25
N ASP A 16 7.23 1.44 0.94
CA ASP A 16 5.98 1.83 0.29
C ASP A 16 5.22 0.59 -0.17
N SER A 17 4.07 0.32 0.45
CA SER A 17 3.24 -0.84 0.18
C SER A 17 2.45 -0.76 -1.13
N ASP A 18 2.08 0.43 -1.61
CA ASP A 18 1.39 0.61 -2.90
C ASP A 18 2.34 0.29 -4.05
N HIS A 19 3.58 0.80 -3.97
CA HIS A 19 4.62 0.46 -4.93
C HIS A 19 5.01 -1.02 -4.88
N ALA A 20 5.17 -1.59 -3.67
CA ALA A 20 5.50 -3.00 -3.50
C ALA A 20 4.40 -3.92 -4.07
N TRP A 21 3.13 -3.55 -3.94
CA TRP A 21 2.02 -4.29 -4.54
C TRP A 21 2.14 -4.32 -6.07
N GLY A 22 2.38 -3.18 -6.71
CA GLY A 22 2.59 -3.10 -8.16
C GLY A 22 3.74 -4.01 -8.65
N GLU A 23 4.87 -4.02 -7.95
CA GLU A 23 5.99 -4.92 -8.27
C GLU A 23 5.64 -6.40 -8.03
N PHE A 24 4.90 -6.73 -6.98
CA PHE A 24 4.38 -8.08 -6.76
C PHE A 24 3.50 -8.55 -7.93
N LEU A 25 2.60 -7.69 -8.42
CA LEU A 25 1.76 -7.99 -9.59
C LEU A 25 2.59 -8.27 -10.84
N CYS A 26 3.61 -7.44 -11.09
CA CYS A 26 4.53 -7.60 -12.22
C CYS A 26 5.32 -8.92 -12.12
N GLN A 27 5.88 -9.23 -10.95
CA GLN A 27 6.69 -10.44 -10.72
C GLN A 27 5.87 -11.73 -10.88
N ARG A 28 4.58 -11.70 -10.52
CA ARG A 28 3.65 -12.83 -10.69
C ARG A 28 3.04 -12.92 -12.10
N GLY A 29 3.35 -11.98 -13.00
CA GLY A 29 2.78 -11.94 -14.35
C GLY A 29 1.27 -11.66 -14.38
N LEU A 30 0.74 -11.01 -13.33
CA LEU A 30 -0.69 -10.66 -13.22
C LEU A 30 -1.05 -9.40 -14.02
N VAL A 31 -0.03 -8.64 -14.39
CA VAL A 31 -0.08 -7.49 -15.28
C VAL A 31 1.08 -7.58 -16.27
N ASP A 32 0.98 -6.87 -17.39
CA ASP A 32 2.12 -6.66 -18.27
C ASP A 32 3.13 -5.74 -17.58
N ALA A 33 4.28 -6.30 -17.20
CA ALA A 33 5.25 -5.60 -16.36
C ALA A 33 5.87 -4.37 -17.05
N GLU A 34 6.03 -4.39 -18.38
CA GLU A 34 6.62 -3.27 -19.12
C GLU A 34 5.61 -2.12 -19.22
N ALA A 35 4.38 -2.42 -19.62
CA ALA A 35 3.31 -1.43 -19.69
C ALA A 35 2.97 -0.84 -18.32
N TYR A 36 2.92 -1.69 -17.28
CA TYR A 36 2.63 -1.26 -15.91
C TYR A 36 3.70 -0.29 -15.39
N ARG A 37 4.99 -0.65 -15.52
CA ARG A 37 6.09 0.23 -15.10
C ARG A 37 6.12 1.53 -15.87
N ALA A 38 5.98 1.48 -17.21
CA ALA A 38 5.96 2.70 -18.03
C ALA A 38 4.83 3.65 -17.62
N ARG A 39 3.66 3.10 -17.27
CA ARG A 39 2.52 3.89 -16.81
C ARG A 39 2.75 4.46 -15.40
N ASN A 40 3.32 3.68 -14.50
CA ASN A 40 3.67 4.14 -13.16
C ASN A 40 4.75 5.24 -13.17
N ASP A 41 5.76 5.10 -14.04
CA ASP A 41 6.81 6.11 -14.23
C ASP A 41 6.22 7.43 -14.73
N ALA A 42 5.24 7.38 -15.64
CA ALA A 42 4.53 8.57 -16.10
C ALA A 42 3.79 9.26 -14.95
N PHE A 43 3.05 8.52 -14.12
CA PHE A 43 2.41 9.08 -12.93
C PHE A 43 3.43 9.66 -11.93
N TYR A 44 4.59 9.03 -11.76
CA TYR A 44 5.64 9.58 -10.91
C TYR A 44 6.17 10.92 -11.46
N GLN A 45 6.34 11.05 -12.78
CA GLN A 45 6.71 12.33 -13.39
C GLN A 45 5.61 13.40 -13.20
N ASP A 46 4.33 13.03 -13.37
CA ASP A 46 3.22 13.95 -13.13
C ASP A 46 3.16 14.40 -11.66
N TYR A 47 3.46 13.50 -10.72
CA TYR A 47 3.61 13.82 -9.31
C TYR A 47 4.73 14.84 -9.06
N LEU A 48 5.93 14.59 -9.60
CA LEU A 48 7.06 15.51 -9.48
C LEU A 48 6.77 16.89 -10.10
N ALA A 49 5.96 16.93 -11.16
CA ALA A 49 5.51 18.17 -11.80
C ALA A 49 4.35 18.88 -11.06
N GLY A 50 3.78 18.26 -10.02
CA GLY A 50 2.60 18.77 -9.31
C GLY A 50 1.31 18.72 -10.15
N ALA A 51 1.28 17.86 -11.18
CA ALA A 51 0.20 17.73 -12.15
C ALA A 51 -0.53 16.38 -12.09
N LEU A 52 -0.21 15.53 -11.11
CA LEU A 52 -0.80 14.19 -10.96
C LEU A 52 -2.32 14.27 -10.83
N ASP A 53 -3.02 13.60 -11.75
CA ASP A 53 -4.43 13.23 -11.53
C ASP A 53 -4.48 12.04 -10.58
N VAL A 54 -4.81 12.33 -9.32
CA VAL A 54 -4.89 11.32 -8.25
C VAL A 54 -5.98 10.28 -8.51
N LEU A 55 -7.06 10.63 -9.21
CA LEU A 55 -8.14 9.69 -9.51
C LEU A 55 -7.70 8.73 -10.62
N GLU A 56 -7.01 9.24 -11.65
CA GLU A 56 -6.46 8.40 -12.71
C GLU A 56 -5.39 7.44 -12.17
N TYR A 57 -4.50 7.93 -11.30
CA TYR A 57 -3.50 7.10 -10.62
C TYR A 57 -4.15 6.00 -9.78
N GLN A 58 -5.13 6.32 -8.94
CA GLN A 58 -5.79 5.31 -8.11
C GLN A 58 -6.56 4.28 -8.94
N ASN A 59 -7.24 4.70 -10.01
CA ASN A 59 -7.93 3.78 -10.91
C ASN A 59 -6.95 2.80 -11.57
N PHE A 60 -5.75 3.28 -11.95
CA PHE A 60 -4.69 2.42 -12.47
C PHE A 60 -4.19 1.41 -11.42
N CYS A 61 -3.85 1.86 -10.21
CA CYS A 61 -3.37 0.96 -9.15
C CYS A 61 -4.41 -0.12 -8.79
N GLN A 62 -5.71 0.23 -8.85
CA GLN A 62 -6.81 -0.63 -8.41
C GLN A 62 -7.48 -1.42 -9.56
N GLU A 63 -7.08 -1.23 -10.81
CA GLU A 63 -7.74 -1.82 -11.99
C GLU A 63 -7.82 -3.36 -11.88
N LEU A 64 -6.73 -4.00 -11.45
CA LEU A 64 -6.68 -5.45 -11.29
C LEU A 64 -7.67 -5.94 -10.22
N LEU A 65 -7.91 -5.15 -9.18
CA LEU A 65 -8.85 -5.50 -8.12
C LEU A 65 -10.28 -5.56 -8.67
N GLY A 66 -10.66 -4.57 -9.49
CA GLY A 66 -12.00 -4.50 -10.08
C GLY A 66 -12.33 -5.62 -11.08
N ARG A 67 -11.31 -6.25 -11.68
CA ARG A 67 -11.48 -7.34 -12.68
C ARG A 67 -11.20 -8.74 -12.14
N SER A 68 -10.95 -8.88 -10.84
CA SER A 68 -10.57 -10.15 -10.22
C SER A 68 -11.60 -10.62 -9.20
N GLU A 69 -11.78 -11.94 -9.10
CA GLU A 69 -12.68 -12.54 -8.14
C GLU A 69 -12.13 -12.46 -6.72
N MET A 70 -13.01 -12.24 -5.75
CA MET A 70 -12.60 -12.05 -4.34
C MET A 70 -11.75 -13.18 -3.74
N PRO A 71 -12.03 -14.48 -3.99
CA PRO A 71 -11.17 -15.55 -3.49
C PRO A 71 -9.73 -15.46 -4.02
N GLN A 72 -9.56 -15.08 -5.29
CA GLN A 72 -8.25 -14.95 -5.91
C GLN A 72 -7.48 -13.76 -5.32
N LEU A 73 -8.17 -12.63 -5.14
CA LEU A 73 -7.56 -11.46 -4.53
C LEU A 73 -7.13 -11.71 -3.08
N LYS A 74 -7.93 -12.44 -2.29
CA LYS A 74 -7.53 -12.83 -0.92
C LYS A 74 -6.29 -13.71 -0.91
N GLN A 75 -6.16 -14.62 -1.88
CA GLN A 75 -4.97 -15.44 -2.01
C GLN A 75 -3.75 -14.57 -2.30
N TRP A 76 -3.81 -13.70 -3.30
CA TRP A 76 -2.71 -12.80 -3.65
C TRP A 76 -2.33 -11.87 -2.50
N HIS A 77 -3.32 -11.28 -1.83
CA HIS A 77 -3.09 -10.44 -0.65
C HIS A 77 -2.39 -11.22 0.47
N ALA A 78 -2.80 -12.47 0.76
CA ALA A 78 -2.13 -13.28 1.78
C ALA A 78 -0.67 -13.61 1.43
N GLU A 79 -0.39 -13.89 0.15
CA GLU A 79 0.98 -14.11 -0.33
C GLU A 79 1.81 -12.83 -0.24
N PHE A 80 1.25 -11.69 -0.66
CA PHE A 80 1.88 -10.39 -0.58
C PHE A 80 2.21 -9.97 0.86
N MET A 81 1.27 -10.16 1.79
CA MET A 81 1.48 -9.84 3.20
C MET A 81 2.69 -10.60 3.75
N ARG A 82 2.75 -11.91 3.52
CA ARG A 82 3.84 -12.78 4.00
C ARG A 82 5.17 -12.43 3.36
N ASP A 83 5.20 -12.27 2.04
CA ASP A 83 6.45 -12.22 1.28
C ASP A 83 7.02 -10.79 1.16
N HIS A 84 6.19 -9.74 1.32
CA HIS A 84 6.59 -8.34 1.10
C HIS A 84 6.32 -7.41 2.31
N ILE A 85 5.20 -7.55 3.03
CA ILE A 85 4.82 -6.61 4.10
C ILE A 85 5.36 -7.00 5.47
N GLU A 86 5.13 -8.23 5.92
CA GLU A 86 5.61 -8.72 7.22
C GLU A 86 7.11 -8.48 7.45
N PRO A 87 8.00 -8.67 6.45
CA PRO A 87 9.45 -8.42 6.63
C PRO A 87 9.82 -6.95 6.85
N ILE A 88 8.97 -5.99 6.45
CA ILE A 88 9.25 -4.56 6.52
C ILE A 88 8.49 -3.84 7.64
N VAL A 89 7.71 -4.55 8.45
CA VAL A 89 7.04 -3.96 9.61
C VAL A 89 8.08 -3.46 10.62
N LEU A 90 7.96 -2.19 11.02
CA LEU A 90 8.90 -1.60 11.98
C LEU A 90 8.50 -1.96 13.41
N ALA A 91 9.35 -2.71 14.11
CA ALA A 91 9.15 -3.06 15.52
C ALA A 91 8.91 -1.83 16.43
N LYS A 92 9.51 -0.68 16.11
CA LYS A 92 9.27 0.58 16.82
C LYS A 92 7.85 1.12 16.59
N GLY A 93 7.32 1.00 15.37
CA GLY A 93 5.95 1.37 15.03
C GLY A 93 4.94 0.51 15.79
N GLU A 94 5.14 -0.80 15.79
CA GLU A 94 4.30 -1.73 16.57
C GLU A 94 4.31 -1.44 18.07
N ALA A 95 5.48 -1.14 18.63
CA ALA A 95 5.61 -0.79 20.04
C ALA A 95 4.85 0.50 20.38
N LEU A 96 4.92 1.52 19.52
CA LEU A 96 4.24 2.79 19.73
C LEU A 96 2.71 2.65 19.59
N VAL A 97 2.24 1.92 18.59
CA VAL A 97 0.80 1.60 18.43
C VAL A 97 0.27 0.89 19.67
N ARG A 98 1.02 -0.10 20.18
CA ARG A 98 0.68 -0.81 21.42
C ARG A 98 0.61 0.11 22.63
N GLN A 99 1.58 1.01 22.77
CA GLN A 99 1.58 2.00 23.85
C GLN A 99 0.31 2.87 23.85
N HIS A 100 -0.16 3.30 22.67
CA HIS A 100 -1.41 4.06 22.58
C HIS A 100 -2.64 3.22 22.93
N HIS A 101 -2.68 1.95 22.51
CA HIS A 101 -3.75 1.04 22.94
C HIS A 101 -3.77 0.85 24.46
N GLU A 102 -2.62 0.64 25.08
CA GLU A 102 -2.48 0.48 26.54
C GLU A 102 -2.86 1.75 27.31
N ALA A 103 -2.62 2.93 26.73
CA ALA A 103 -3.04 4.22 27.28
C ALA A 103 -4.55 4.49 27.13
N GLY A 104 -5.30 3.62 26.45
CA GLY A 104 -6.72 3.81 26.17
C GLY A 104 -7.00 4.89 25.12
N ASP A 105 -6.04 5.15 24.22
CA ASP A 105 -6.22 6.05 23.09
C ASP A 105 -6.95 5.34 21.94
N ARG A 106 -7.67 6.15 21.14
CA ARG A 106 -8.20 5.69 19.85
C ARG A 106 -7.07 5.74 18.82
N VAL A 107 -6.68 4.59 18.30
CA VAL A 107 -5.68 4.46 17.23
C VAL A 107 -6.38 4.41 15.87
N VAL A 108 -5.86 5.17 14.90
CA VAL A 108 -6.30 5.13 13.50
C VAL A 108 -5.06 5.17 12.60
N ILE A 109 -5.00 4.25 11.63
CA ILE A 109 -4.07 4.35 10.50
C ILE A 109 -4.78 5.15 9.41
N ILE A 110 -4.14 6.22 8.93
CA ILE A 110 -4.60 7.06 7.82
C ILE A 110 -3.51 6.99 6.76
N THR A 111 -3.78 6.31 5.66
CA THR A 111 -2.87 6.16 4.52
C THR A 111 -3.59 6.48 3.21
N ALA A 112 -2.83 6.89 2.21
CA ALA A 112 -3.29 7.02 0.83
C ALA A 112 -3.39 5.66 0.12
N THR A 113 -2.63 4.66 0.59
CA THR A 113 -2.70 3.28 0.09
C THR A 113 -4.09 2.73 0.32
N ASN A 114 -4.62 2.07 -0.71
CA ASN A 114 -5.98 1.60 -0.70
C ASN A 114 -6.20 0.54 0.39
N ARG A 115 -7.44 0.39 0.88
CA ARG A 115 -7.76 -0.49 2.02
C ARG A 115 -7.75 -1.98 1.66
N PHE A 116 -7.71 -2.32 0.37
CA PHE A 116 -7.87 -3.69 -0.09
C PHE A 116 -6.63 -4.54 0.20
#